data_AF-A0A961IAS2-F1
#
_entry.id   AF-A0A961IAS2-F1
#
_cell.length_a   1.000
_cell.length_b   1.000
_cell.length_c   1.000
_cell.angle_alpha   90.00
_cell.angle_beta   90.00
_cell.angle_gamma   90.00
#
_symmetry.space_group_name_H-M   'P 1'
#
loop_
_entity.id
_entity.type
_entity.pdbx_description
1 polymer ?
#
loop_
_entity_poly.entity_id
_entity_poly.type
_entity_poly.pdbx_seq_one_letter_code
_entity_poly.pdbx_strand_id
1 'polypeptide(L)' 'MRLEPRPAVYGLIDCNNFYVECERVFDPGLRGRPLVVMSNNDGCAVA' A
#
# COMPACT_ATOMS: atom_id res chain seq x y z
N MET A 1 -3.54 -43.30 16.55
CA MET A 1 -3.56 -42.44 15.35
C MET A 1 -3.22 -41.03 15.81
N ARG A 2 -1.99 -40.54 15.59
CA ARG A 2 -1.60 -39.16 15.94
C ARG A 2 -2.00 -38.24 14.78
N LEU A 3 -2.65 -37.13 15.09
CA LEU A 3 -2.93 -36.07 14.12
C LEU A 3 -1.74 -35.12 14.13
N GLU A 4 -1.01 -35.07 13.02
CA GLU A 4 0.05 -34.07 12.84
C GLU A 4 -0.58 -32.68 12.63
N PRO A 5 -0.03 -31.60 13.22
CA PRO A 5 -0.55 -30.26 13.02
C PRO A 5 -0.44 -29.87 11.54
N ARG A 6 -1.49 -29.26 10.97
CA ARG A 6 -1.38 -28.67 9.63
C ARG A 6 -0.41 -27.50 9.68
N PRO A 7 0.49 -27.34 8.70
CA PRO A 7 1.36 -26.17 8.62
C PRO A 7 0.52 -24.90 8.61
N ALA A 8 1.02 -23.86 9.28
CA ALA A 8 0.36 -22.56 9.32
C ALA A 8 0.27 -21.96 7.92
N VAL A 9 -0.92 -21.43 7.59
CA VAL A 9 -1.14 -20.65 6.36
C VAL A 9 -0.88 -19.18 6.69
N TYR A 10 0.03 -18.55 5.94
CA TYR A 10 0.34 -17.13 6.07
C TYR A 10 -0.24 -16.35 4.89
N GLY A 11 -0.71 -15.14 5.16
CA GLY A 11 -1.17 -14.20 4.15
C GLY A 11 -0.32 -12.93 4.17
N LEU A 12 0.01 -12.41 2.99
CA LEU A 12 0.62 -11.09 2.83
C LEU A 12 -0.44 -10.17 2.20
N ILE A 13 -0.63 -9.00 2.82
CA ILE A 13 -1.51 -7.95 2.31
C ILE A 13 -0.62 -6.75 2.02
N ASP A 14 -0.73 -6.22 0.82
CA ASP A 14 0.00 -5.04 0.35
C ASP A 14 -0.98 -4.09 -0.36
N CYS A 15 -0.73 -2.79 -0.25
CA CYS A 15 -1.59 -1.77 -0.84
C CYS A 15 -1.00 -1.26 -2.15
N ASN A 16 -1.85 -1.09 -3.17
CA ASN A 16 -1.44 -0.49 -4.44
C ASN A 16 -1.06 0.98 -4.22
N ASN A 17 0.23 1.32 -4.33
CA ASN A 17 0.76 2.70 -4.15
C ASN A 17 0.18 3.38 -2.91
N PHE A 18 0.42 2.81 -1.72
CA PHE A 18 -0.29 3.16 -0.48
C PHE A 18 -0.44 4.67 -0.24
N TYR A 19 0.64 5.45 -0.25
CA TYR A 19 0.53 6.89 0.01
C TYR A 19 -0.21 7.64 -1.10
N VAL A 20 -0.08 7.24 -2.37
CA VAL A 20 -0.85 7.84 -3.48
C VAL A 20 -2.35 7.59 -3.29
N GLU A 21 -2.75 6.38 -2.86
CA GLU A 21 -4.16 6.10 -2.61
C GLU A 21 -4.69 6.81 -1.37
N CYS A 22 -3.87 7.00 -0.32
CA CYS A 22 -4.23 7.85 0.81
C CYS A 22 -4.55 9.27 0.34
N GLU A 23 -3.70 9.88 -0.48
CA GLU A 23 -3.98 11.22 -1.04
C GLU A 23 -5.29 11.23 -1.85
N ARG A 24 -5.59 10.19 -2.63
CA ARG A 24 -6.86 10.06 -3.38
C ARG A 24 -8.10 9.84 -2.52
N VAL A 25 -7.94 9.32 -1.30
CA VAL A 25 -9.03 9.21 -0.34
C VAL A 25 -9.40 10.60 0.18
N PHE A 26 -8.40 11.43 0.52
CA PHE A 26 -8.62 12.77 1.03
C PHE A 26 -8.96 13.80 -0.05
N ASP A 27 -8.37 13.69 -1.24
CA ASP A 27 -8.72 14.45 -2.44
C ASP A 27 -9.15 13.52 -3.59
N PRO A 28 -10.45 13.22 -3.71
CA PRO A 28 -11.02 12.46 -4.83
C PRO A 28 -10.70 13.00 -6.22
N GLY A 29 -10.38 14.29 -6.36
CA GLY A 29 -9.99 14.91 -7.63
C GLY A 29 -8.65 14.44 -8.18
N LEU A 30 -7.86 13.72 -7.38
CA LEU A 30 -6.59 13.10 -7.78
C LEU A 30 -6.76 11.74 -8.48
N ARG A 31 -7.98 11.19 -8.53
CA ARG A 31 -8.26 9.92 -9.21
C ARG A 31 -8.05 10.05 -10.72
N GLY A 32 -7.43 9.03 -11.31
CA GLY A 32 -7.09 9.01 -12.74
C GLY A 32 -5.96 9.96 -13.15
N ARG A 33 -5.33 10.66 -12.19
CA ARG A 33 -4.19 11.55 -12.44
C ARG A 33 -2.88 10.86 -12.07
N PRO A 34 -1.81 11.05 -12.85
CA PRO A 34 -0.45 10.68 -12.43
C PRO A 34 -0.07 11.44 -11.16
N LEU A 35 0.48 10.73 -10.17
CA LEU A 35 0.83 11.27 -8.87
C LEU A 35 2.16 10.68 -8.39
N VAL A 36 2.88 11.47 -7.58
CA VAL A 36 4.02 11.04 -6.77
C VAL A 36 3.88 11.68 -5.39
N VAL A 37 4.23 10.96 -4.34
CA VAL A 37 4.32 11.48 -2.97
C VAL A 37 5.79 11.70 -2.65
N MET A 38 6.13 12.88 -2.16
CA MET A 38 7.50 13.23 -1.75
C MET A 38 7.69 13.14 -0.24
N SER A 39 8.87 12.72 0.19
CA SER A 39 9.33 12.95 1.57
C SER A 39 9.67 14.42 1.74
N ASN A 40 9.02 15.12 2.68
CA ASN A 40 9.46 16.45 3.16
C ASN A 40 9.77 17.51 2.07
N ASN A 41 9.22 17.36 0.87
CA ASN A 41 9.56 18.20 -0.28
C ASN A 41 11.07 18.28 -0.60
N ASP A 42 11.84 17.23 -0.29
CA ASP A 42 13.29 17.14 -0.49
C ASP A 42 13.69 16.56 -1.87
N GLY A 43 12.71 16.28 -2.72
CA GLY A 43 12.89 15.67 -4.03
C GLY A 43 12.95 14.15 -4.02
N CYS A 44 12.87 13.50 -2.85
CA CYS A 44 12.78 12.06 -2.72
C CYS A 44 11.34 11.58 -2.90
N ALA A 45 11.08 10.81 -3.97
CA ALA A 45 9.81 10.15 -4.20
C ALA A 45 9.68 8.91 -3.30
N VAL A 46 8.56 8.80 -2.58
CA VAL A 46 8.28 7.70 -1.63
C VAL A 46 7.06 6.84 -2.01
N ALA A 47 6.21 7.31 -2.92
CA ALA A 47 5.12 6.53 -3.52
C ALA A 47 4.63 7.15 -4.83
#